data_AF-A0AAU0XLU8-F1
#
_entry.id   AF-A0AAU0XLU8-F1
#
_cell.length_a   1.000
_cell.length_b   1.000
_cell.length_c   1.000
_cell.angle_alpha   90.00
_cell.angle_beta   90.00
_cell.angle_gamma   90.00
#
_symmetry.space_group_name_H-M   'P 1'
#
loop_
_entity.id
_entity.type
_entity.pdbx_description
1 polymer ?
#
loop_
_entity_poly.entity_id
_entity_poly.type
_entity_poly.pdbx_seq_one_letter_code
_entity_poly.pdbx_strand_id
1 'polypeptide(L)'
;MITAIGTRRAARRGGNGTIDVKPSDLWSVSGRVAAQQEHLLRGADKLLGELGKYPDTGGAGTEAQKFAHAYRKIGDRWLEVWGRSVLSVGGTAVGFTETANACTRADAATHPKPGNTADAS
;
A
#
# COMPACT_ATOMS: atom_id res chain seq x y z
N MET A 1 0.77 -3.94 -59.92
CA MET A 1 0.32 -2.91 -58.97
C MET A 1 -0.56 -3.63 -57.94
N ILE A 2 -0.02 -3.99 -56.78
CA ILE A 2 -0.72 -4.74 -55.72
C ILE A 2 -0.40 -4.05 -54.39
N THR A 3 -1.46 -3.62 -53.70
CA THR A 3 -1.46 -2.96 -52.40
C THR A 3 -0.91 -3.88 -51.30
N ALA A 4 0.06 -3.40 -50.52
CA ALA A 4 0.61 -4.11 -49.38
C ALA A 4 -0.25 -3.87 -48.13
N ILE A 5 -0.93 -4.92 -47.64
CA ILE A 5 -1.52 -4.95 -46.30
C ILE A 5 -0.38 -5.31 -45.33
N GLY A 6 0.00 -4.34 -44.50
CA GLY A 6 1.03 -4.50 -43.49
C GLY A 6 0.70 -5.63 -42.51
N THR A 7 1.48 -6.71 -42.58
CA THR A 7 1.58 -7.72 -41.53
C THR A 7 1.89 -7.04 -40.20
N ARG A 8 0.96 -7.12 -39.24
CA ARG A 8 1.28 -6.90 -37.82
C ARG A 8 2.37 -7.89 -37.44
N ARG A 9 3.62 -7.43 -37.38
CA ARG A 9 4.65 -8.17 -36.65
C ARG A 9 4.26 -8.08 -35.18
N ALA A 10 3.83 -9.20 -34.63
CA ALA A 10 3.97 -9.46 -33.20
C ALA A 10 5.46 -9.26 -32.88
N ALA A 11 5.79 -8.11 -32.28
CA ALA A 11 7.16 -7.85 -31.87
C ALA A 11 7.49 -8.77 -30.69
N ARG A 12 8.49 -9.61 -30.94
CA ARG A 12 9.06 -10.64 -30.06
C ARG A 12 9.23 -10.12 -28.62
N ARG A 13 8.79 -10.94 -27.67
CA ARG A 13 9.30 -10.96 -26.29
C ARG A 13 10.81 -11.15 -26.35
N GLY A 14 11.57 -10.06 -26.22
CA GLY A 14 13.01 -10.06 -26.02
C GLY A 14 13.27 -9.80 -24.54
N GLY A 15 13.86 -10.76 -23.85
CA GLY A 15 14.29 -10.60 -22.47
C GLY A 15 15.47 -9.64 -22.37
N ASN A 16 15.18 -8.38 -22.06
CA ASN A 16 16.00 -7.49 -21.26
C ASN A 16 15.04 -6.97 -20.18
N GLY A 17 15.42 -7.10 -18.90
CA GLY A 17 14.56 -6.81 -17.76
C GLY A 17 14.18 -5.34 -17.63
N THR A 18 13.28 -4.86 -18.49
CA THR A 18 12.67 -3.55 -18.38
C THR A 18 11.29 -3.76 -17.77
N ILE A 19 11.20 -3.58 -16.45
CA ILE A 19 9.92 -3.37 -15.79
C ILE A 19 9.44 -2.01 -16.29
N ASP A 20 8.58 -1.97 -17.31
CA ASP A 20 7.89 -0.74 -17.76
C ASP A 20 6.77 -0.41 -16.78
N VAL A 21 7.15 -0.12 -15.54
CA VAL A 21 6.24 0.41 -14.52
C VAL A 21 6.47 1.89 -14.45
N LYS A 22 5.42 2.66 -14.79
CA LYS A 22 5.50 4.12 -14.77
C LYS A 22 5.40 4.61 -13.32
N PRO A 23 6.16 5.65 -12.93
CA PRO A 23 6.02 6.29 -11.62
C PRO A 23 4.57 6.66 -11.27
N SER A 24 3.77 7.08 -12.26
CA SER A 24 2.34 7.38 -12.11
C SER A 24 1.52 6.20 -11.59
N ASP A 25 1.82 4.98 -12.04
CA ASP A 25 1.09 3.78 -11.63
C ASP A 25 1.44 3.41 -10.18
N LEU A 26 2.71 3.59 -9.79
CA LEU A 26 3.18 3.37 -8.42
C LEU A 26 2.59 4.38 -7.44
N TRP A 27 2.54 5.67 -7.79
CA TRP A 27 1.85 6.66 -6.96
C TRP A 27 0.34 6.38 -6.86
N SER A 28 -0.29 5.94 -7.95
CA SER A 28 -1.71 5.55 -7.93
C SER A 28 -1.97 4.39 -6.95
N VAL A 29 -1.16 3.32 -7.03
CA VAL A 29 -1.26 2.17 -6.12
C VAL A 29 -0.97 2.61 -4.68
N SER A 30 0.06 3.41 -4.45
CA SER A 30 0.37 3.98 -3.14
C SER A 30 -0.86 4.67 -2.52
N GLY A 31 -1.49 5.59 -3.26
CA GLY A 31 -2.68 6.31 -2.78
C GLY A 31 -3.84 5.37 -2.43
N ARG A 32 -4.08 4.33 -3.25
CA ARG A 32 -5.12 3.32 -2.98
C ARG A 32 -4.82 2.48 -1.74
N VAL A 33 -3.57 2.10 -1.53
CA VAL A 33 -3.13 1.35 -0.35
C VAL A 33 -3.21 2.22 0.91
N ALA A 34 -2.77 3.47 0.83
CA ALA A 34 -2.89 4.44 1.94
C ALA A 34 -4.35 4.65 2.36
N ALA A 35 -5.28 4.70 1.39
CA ALA A 35 -6.70 4.79 1.70
C ALA A 35 -7.20 3.58 2.51
N GLN A 36 -6.66 2.36 2.33
CA GLN A 36 -7.04 1.19 3.12
C GLN A 36 -6.63 1.31 4.59
N GLN A 37 -5.48 1.93 4.88
CA GLN A 37 -5.00 2.16 6.24
C GLN A 37 -6.03 2.94 7.07
N GLU A 38 -6.57 4.00 6.49
CA GLU A 38 -7.57 4.85 7.12
C GLU A 38 -8.90 4.10 7.38
N HIS A 39 -9.33 3.23 6.45
CA HIS A 39 -10.52 2.41 6.65
C HIS A 39 -10.35 1.41 7.80
N LEU A 40 -9.17 0.81 7.93
CA LEU A 40 -8.86 -0.13 9.00
C LEU A 40 -8.79 0.56 10.37
N LEU A 41 -8.23 1.77 10.44
CA LEU A 41 -8.24 2.58 11.67
C LEU A 41 -9.66 2.86 12.14
N ARG A 42 -10.49 3.46 11.26
CA ARG A 42 -11.88 3.78 11.59
C ARG A 42 -12.72 2.55 11.94
N GLY A 43 -12.43 1.41 11.31
CA GLY A 43 -13.11 0.15 11.62
C GLY A 43 -12.88 -0.30 13.05
N ALA A 44 -11.62 -0.26 13.52
CA ALA A 44 -11.29 -0.60 14.90
C ALA A 44 -11.86 0.41 15.90
N ASP A 45 -11.75 1.71 15.63
CA ASP A 45 -12.32 2.75 16.50
C ASP A 45 -13.82 2.59 16.66
N LYS A 46 -14.54 2.30 15.57
CA LYS A 46 -15.98 2.04 15.62
C LYS A 46 -16.30 0.81 16.45
N LEU A 47 -15.58 -0.30 16.26
CA LEU A 47 -15.80 -1.52 17.03
C LEU A 47 -15.58 -1.28 18.53
N LEU A 48 -14.47 -0.64 18.90
CA LEU A 48 -14.15 -0.32 20.28
C LEU A 48 -15.16 0.66 20.89
N GLY A 49 -15.61 1.66 20.11
CA GLY A 49 -16.65 2.59 20.51
C GLY A 49 -17.99 1.91 20.79
N GLU A 50 -18.38 0.92 19.99
CA GLU A 50 -19.61 0.14 20.24
C GLU A 50 -19.46 -0.79 21.45
N LEU A 51 -18.33 -1.49 21.59
CA LEU A 51 -18.07 -2.38 22.74
C LEU A 51 -18.03 -1.60 24.05
N GLY A 52 -17.44 -0.40 24.06
CA GLY A 52 -17.36 0.47 25.24
C GLY A 52 -18.72 0.90 25.82
N LYS A 53 -19.82 0.77 25.06
CA LYS A 53 -21.17 1.06 25.55
C LYS A 53 -21.72 0.00 26.49
N TYR A 54 -21.11 -1.19 26.52
CA TYR A 54 -21.62 -2.37 27.23
C TYR A 54 -20.56 -3.01 28.15
N PRO A 55 -20.04 -2.29 29.16
CA PRO A 55 -18.94 -2.79 29.99
C PRO A 55 -19.32 -3.96 30.91
N ASP A 56 -20.58 -4.07 31.34
CA ASP A 56 -21.03 -4.99 32.41
C ASP A 56 -21.99 -6.09 31.94
N THR A 57 -21.91 -6.54 30.68
CA THR A 57 -22.82 -7.58 30.17
C THR A 57 -22.41 -9.01 30.55
N GLY A 58 -21.33 -9.20 31.32
CA GLY A 58 -20.73 -10.51 31.61
C GLY A 58 -21.25 -11.24 32.85
N GLY A 59 -22.10 -10.60 33.66
CA GLY A 59 -22.53 -11.14 34.96
C GLY A 59 -21.46 -11.04 36.06
N ALA A 60 -21.80 -11.50 37.27
CA ALA A 60 -20.94 -11.43 38.46
C ALA A 60 -20.50 -12.82 38.96
N GLY A 61 -19.34 -12.89 39.62
CA GLY A 61 -18.80 -14.12 40.22
C GLY A 61 -17.51 -14.63 39.58
N THR A 62 -16.90 -15.64 40.20
CA THR A 62 -15.54 -16.12 39.85
C THR A 62 -15.45 -16.68 38.43
N GLU A 63 -16.47 -17.38 37.94
CA GLU A 63 -16.44 -17.94 36.57
C GLU A 63 -16.61 -16.85 35.50
N ALA A 64 -17.47 -15.85 35.74
CA ALA A 64 -17.61 -14.67 34.89
C ALA A 64 -16.28 -13.89 34.80
N GLN A 65 -15.58 -13.73 35.93
CA GLN A 65 -14.26 -13.09 35.97
C GLN A 65 -13.20 -13.88 35.20
N LYS A 66 -13.15 -15.21 35.32
CA LYS A 66 -12.23 -16.06 34.55
C LYS A 66 -12.48 -15.93 33.04
N PHE A 67 -13.74 -15.94 32.63
CA PHE A 67 -14.12 -15.73 31.24
C PHE A 67 -13.70 -14.35 30.75
N ALA A 68 -14.03 -13.28 31.47
CA ALA A 68 -13.66 -11.91 31.12
C ALA A 68 -12.13 -11.75 30.98
N HIS A 69 -11.36 -12.38 31.86
CA HIS A 69 -9.89 -12.36 31.78
C HIS A 69 -9.36 -13.11 30.55
N ALA A 70 -9.92 -14.28 30.22
CA ALA A 70 -9.55 -15.01 29.01
C ALA A 70 -9.92 -14.22 27.74
N TYR A 71 -11.11 -13.61 27.73
CA TYR A 71 -11.59 -12.78 26.63
C TYR A 71 -10.70 -11.55 26.43
N ARG A 72 -10.28 -10.90 27.52
CA ARG A 72 -9.33 -9.77 27.48
C ARG A 72 -8.00 -10.15 26.82
N LYS A 73 -7.42 -11.32 27.13
CA LYS A 73 -6.17 -11.76 26.49
C LYS A 73 -6.29 -11.86 24.97
N ILE A 74 -7.43 -12.36 24.50
CA ILE A 74 -7.72 -12.46 23.06
C ILE A 74 -7.91 -11.07 22.46
N GLY A 75 -8.67 -10.20 23.14
CA GLY A 75 -8.87 -8.81 22.72
C GLY A 75 -7.57 -8.02 22.63
N ASP A 76 -6.70 -8.11 23.63
CA ASP A 76 -5.38 -7.48 23.65
C ASP A 76 -4.51 -7.97 22.49
N ARG A 77 -4.51 -9.28 22.21
CA ARG A 77 -3.79 -9.85 21.08
C ARG A 77 -4.36 -9.40 19.73
N TRP A 78 -5.69 -9.33 19.62
CA TRP A 78 -6.35 -8.85 18.42
C TRP A 78 -5.97 -7.39 18.12
N LEU A 79 -5.96 -6.52 19.15
CA LEU A 79 -5.55 -5.12 19.01
C LEU A 79 -4.09 -4.98 18.56
N GLU A 80 -3.19 -5.77 19.14
CA GLU A 80 -1.78 -5.78 18.74
C GLU A 80 -1.60 -6.17 17.27
N VAL A 81 -2.26 -7.26 16.84
CA VAL A 81 -2.17 -7.75 15.45
C VAL A 81 -2.83 -6.77 14.48
N TRP A 82 -3.95 -6.17 14.87
CA TRP A 82 -4.63 -5.16 14.07
C TRP A 82 -3.75 -3.94 13.84
N GLY A 83 -3.16 -3.40 14.92
CA GLY A 83 -2.24 -2.26 14.85
C GLY A 83 -1.03 -2.55 13.94
N ARG A 84 -0.43 -3.74 14.03
CA ARG A 84 0.65 -4.17 13.12
C ARG A 84 0.20 -4.25 11.66
N SER A 85 -1.03 -4.70 11.42
CA SER A 85 -1.60 -4.80 10.08
C SER A 85 -1.80 -3.40 9.45
N VAL A 86 -2.34 -2.45 10.22
CA VAL A 86 -2.48 -1.05 9.80
C VAL A 86 -1.12 -0.43 9.45
N LEU A 87 -0.11 -0.64 10.31
CA LEU A 87 1.25 -0.15 10.05
C LEU A 87 1.87 -0.80 8.79
N SER A 88 1.64 -2.09 8.57
CA SER A 88 2.13 -2.80 7.37
C SER A 88 1.52 -2.25 6.07
N VAL A 89 0.22 -1.93 6.08
CA VAL A 89 -0.45 -1.29 4.94
C VAL A 89 0.16 0.09 4.68
N GLY A 90 0.36 0.90 5.72
CA GLY A 90 1.01 2.20 5.60
C GLY A 90 2.45 2.11 5.04
N GLY A 91 3.25 1.17 5.56
CA GLY A 91 4.60 0.91 5.07
C GLY A 91 4.63 0.48 3.60
N THR A 92 3.63 -0.29 3.15
CA THR A 92 3.50 -0.68 1.75
C THR A 92 3.24 0.53 0.84
N ALA A 93 2.36 1.46 1.25
CA ALA A 93 2.13 2.70 0.50
C ALA A 93 3.39 3.57 0.42
N VAL A 94 4.14 3.69 1.52
CA VAL A 94 5.44 4.38 1.54
C VAL A 94 6.41 3.73 0.55
N GLY A 95 6.55 2.41 0.56
CA GLY A 95 7.44 1.68 -0.36
C GLY A 95 7.11 1.92 -1.83
N PHE A 96 5.83 1.94 -2.21
CA PHE A 96 5.42 2.30 -3.57
C PHE A 96 5.79 3.74 -3.94
N THR A 97 5.61 4.68 -3.01
CA THR A 97 5.96 6.09 -3.21
C THR A 97 7.46 6.29 -3.38
N GLU A 98 8.27 5.65 -2.53
CA GLU A 98 9.74 5.72 -2.62
C GLU A 98 10.25 5.11 -3.92
N THR A 99 9.66 4.00 -4.35
CA THR A 99 9.97 3.36 -5.63
C THR A 99 9.64 4.29 -6.80
N ALA A 100 8.47 4.94 -6.80
CA ALA A 100 8.08 5.90 -7.83
C ALA A 100 9.05 7.08 -7.92
N ASN A 101 9.46 7.60 -6.76
CA ASN A 101 10.44 8.69 -6.66
C ASN A 101 11.80 8.26 -7.21
N ALA A 102 12.24 7.02 -6.92
CA ALA A 102 13.50 6.48 -7.43
C ALA A 102 13.47 6.32 -8.96
N CYS A 103 12.39 5.75 -9.51
CA CYS A 103 12.21 5.63 -10.96
C CYS A 103 12.23 7.00 -11.65
N THR A 104 11.54 8.00 -11.09
CA THR A 104 11.52 9.37 -11.65
C THR A 104 12.92 10.00 -11.69
N ARG A 105 13.71 9.82 -10.64
CA ARG A 105 15.12 10.30 -10.63
C ARG A 105 15.98 9.57 -11.65
N ALA A 106 15.79 8.26 -11.81
CA ALA A 106 16.51 7.46 -12.80
C ALA A 106 16.15 7.89 -14.24
N ASP A 107 14.88 8.14 -14.52
CA ASP A 107 14.41 8.64 -15.82
C ASP A 107 14.99 10.02 -16.13
N ALA A 108 15.03 10.92 -15.15
CA ALA A 108 15.62 12.25 -15.30
C ALA A 108 17.13 12.21 -15.57
N ALA A 109 17.85 11.27 -14.96
CA ALA A 109 19.29 11.09 -15.16
C ALA A 109 19.64 10.48 -16.53
N THR A 110 18.76 9.63 -17.06
CA THR A 110 18.94 8.97 -18.36
C THR A 110 18.43 9.80 -19.54
N HIS A 111 17.55 10.76 -19.30
CA HIS A 111 17.04 11.73 -20.29
C HIS A 111 17.33 13.18 -19.87
N PRO A 112 18.60 13.60 -19.79
CA PRO A 112 18.93 14.99 -19.48
C PRO A 112 18.38 15.92 -20.56
N LYS A 113 17.74 17.03 -20.17
CA LYS A 113 17.24 18.04 -21.12
C LYS A 113 18.41 18.59 -21.95
N PRO A 114 18.30 18.65 -23.29
CA PRO A 114 19.31 19.29 -24.12
C PRO A 114 19.27 20.79 -23.87
N GLY A 115 20.21 21.33 -23.08
CA GLY A 115 20.25 22.76 -22.80
C GLY A 115 21.17 23.25 -21.71
N ASN A 116 22.25 22.53 -21.35
CA ASN A 116 23.24 23.08 -20.41
C ASN A 116 24.70 22.78 -20.79
N THR A 117 24.97 22.51 -22.07
CA THR A 117 26.33 22.32 -22.60
C THR A 117 26.68 23.37 -23.67
N ALA A 118 26.10 24.57 -23.59
CA ALA A 118 26.33 25.65 -24.56
C ALA A 118 27.29 26.76 -24.08
N ASP A 119 27.87 26.65 -22.87
CA ASP A 119 28.85 27.63 -22.37
C ASP A 119 30.16 26.93 -22.00
N ALA A 120 30.88 26.47 -23.02
CA ALA A 120 32.30 26.13 -22.94
C ALA A 120 32.94 26.42 -24.30
N SER A 121 33.15 27.69 -24.59
CA SER A 121 34.08 28.19 -25.61
C SER A 121 34.74 29.44 -25.09
#